data_AF-U1P6N6-F1
#
_entry.id   AF-U1P6N6-F1
#
_cell.length_a   1.000
_cell.length_b   1.000
_cell.length_c   1.000
_cell.angle_alpha   90.00
_cell.angle_beta   90.00
_cell.angle_gamma   90.00
#
_symmetry.space_group_name_H-M   'P 1'
#
loop_
_entity.id
_entity.type
_entity.pdbx_description
1 polymer ?
#
loop_
_entity_poly.entity_id
_entity_poly.type
_entity_poly.pdbx_seq_one_letter_code
_entity_poly.pdbx_strand_id
1 'polypeptide(L)'
;MAPSVLTLGWGFPPNVTGGLDTYVAEVFRAFERKGIEQKLLLPAEYAPDDHDNIHSVETGDGDIISRVGRMGDKFVELAETVDVAHTNDWFGYGPGLRVKRETDATWVSSFHSLSTDRNINPPEREVETEQRVADQADVLISVSDIVRQDVLELYGADSHIVHNGFTSVDAGDTDVRGELGIDGPMLFFVGRHTDQKGITHLLYAMRKLGDTDATLVLGGSGHQTDHLKMFAELLGIEDRVQFVGYIPEEALGDYYEAADVFISPSRAEPFGLTITEALAADCQVVATPSGVRETLPDDCLVEVTTHSDSIVEGIEEALSREVRPSTSLGRGTMSPTIYLMSTLRRSIDRRSDSITPIFMIRSGRNVLLSAGRFAPTNNSNLGCGFGMGDREPGSRFGHPACANLLILLVGLVRAVALSRAVGAVGIIRAVVGVVNPLVGALGVGSRFLLIHILWREVDPLAALRLDDNCNLGFTGHVDDRVAVFDAGRILDGRSFGCGLTHTSL
;
A
#
# COMPACT_ATOMS: atom_id res chain seq x y z
N MET A 1 -1.65 30.74 -8.61
CA MET A 1 -3.03 30.25 -8.48
C MET A 1 -2.97 28.73 -8.36
N ALA A 2 -3.98 28.09 -7.77
CA ALA A 2 -4.10 26.63 -7.86
C ALA A 2 -4.47 26.26 -9.31
N PRO A 3 -3.96 25.14 -9.83
CA PRO A 3 -4.28 24.74 -11.20
C PRO A 3 -5.74 24.33 -11.33
N SER A 4 -6.36 24.64 -12.47
CA SER A 4 -7.68 24.13 -12.81
C SER A 4 -7.60 22.66 -13.24
N VAL A 5 -8.60 21.86 -12.86
CA VAL A 5 -8.55 20.39 -13.03
C VAL A 5 -9.80 19.86 -13.73
N LEU A 6 -9.62 19.02 -14.75
CA LEU A 6 -10.67 18.16 -15.30
C LEU A 6 -10.44 16.73 -14.83
N THR A 7 -11.44 16.10 -14.21
CA THR A 7 -11.37 14.68 -13.80
C THR A 7 -12.27 13.81 -14.68
N LEU A 8 -11.79 12.65 -15.10
CA LEU A 8 -12.61 11.59 -15.68
C LEU A 8 -13.05 10.62 -14.57
N GLY A 9 -14.36 10.55 -14.31
CA GLY A 9 -14.95 9.61 -13.37
C GLY A 9 -15.81 8.54 -14.04
N TRP A 10 -16.39 7.65 -13.23
CA TRP A 10 -17.32 6.61 -13.69
C TRP A 10 -18.69 6.74 -13.03
N GLY A 11 -18.75 6.90 -11.72
CA GLY A 11 -19.95 7.21 -10.97
C GLY A 11 -19.76 8.37 -9.99
N PHE A 12 -20.88 8.85 -9.44
CA PHE A 12 -20.93 9.92 -8.45
C PHE A 12 -22.22 9.80 -7.61
N PRO A 13 -22.19 10.08 -6.30
CA PRO A 13 -23.37 9.97 -5.45
C PRO A 13 -24.61 10.68 -6.03
N PRO A 14 -25.79 10.03 -6.02
CA PRO A 14 -26.09 8.75 -5.37
C PRO A 14 -25.75 7.49 -6.19
N ASN A 15 -25.29 7.65 -7.44
CA ASN A 15 -25.03 6.55 -8.38
C ASN A 15 -23.57 6.05 -8.28
N VAL A 16 -23.27 5.26 -7.25
CA VAL A 16 -21.93 4.75 -6.92
C VAL A 16 -21.84 3.24 -7.20
N THR A 17 -20.76 2.80 -7.86
CA THR A 17 -20.49 1.38 -8.18
C THR A 17 -19.35 0.77 -7.37
N GLY A 18 -18.54 1.61 -6.70
CA GLY A 18 -17.48 1.19 -5.80
C GLY A 18 -16.59 2.34 -5.31
N GLY A 19 -15.49 2.00 -4.64
CA GLY A 19 -14.63 2.98 -3.96
C GLY A 19 -13.96 4.02 -4.87
N LEU A 20 -13.79 3.73 -6.17
CA LEU A 20 -13.30 4.73 -7.13
C LEU A 20 -14.27 5.91 -7.27
N ASP A 21 -15.57 5.63 -7.34
CA ASP A 21 -16.60 6.64 -7.49
C ASP A 21 -16.69 7.49 -6.20
N THR A 22 -16.56 6.85 -5.04
CA THR A 22 -16.43 7.53 -3.74
C THR A 22 -15.21 8.44 -3.69
N TYR A 23 -14.04 7.96 -4.15
CA TYR A 23 -12.83 8.77 -4.24
C TYR A 23 -13.02 9.99 -5.13
N VAL A 24 -13.57 9.80 -6.34
CA VAL A 24 -13.82 10.89 -7.30
C VAL A 24 -14.75 11.92 -6.67
N ALA A 25 -15.82 11.49 -6.00
CA ALA A 25 -16.76 12.38 -5.33
C ALA A 25 -16.10 13.18 -4.19
N GLU A 26 -15.28 12.53 -3.37
CA GLU A 26 -14.62 13.21 -2.24
C GLU A 26 -13.53 14.17 -2.70
N VAL A 27 -12.75 13.82 -3.72
CA VAL A 27 -11.79 14.74 -4.34
C VAL A 27 -12.51 15.94 -4.93
N PHE A 28 -13.59 15.71 -5.67
CA PHE A 28 -14.39 16.77 -6.29
C PHE A 28 -14.95 17.73 -5.24
N ARG A 29 -15.68 17.23 -4.23
CA ARG A 29 -16.23 18.07 -3.14
C ARG A 29 -15.14 18.82 -2.38
N ALA A 30 -13.96 18.23 -2.24
CA ALA A 30 -12.86 18.87 -1.53
C ALA A 30 -12.16 19.96 -2.33
N PHE A 31 -12.09 19.86 -3.67
CA PHE A 31 -11.66 20.95 -4.53
C PHE A 31 -12.61 22.14 -4.45
N GLU A 32 -13.92 21.88 -4.46
CA GLU A 32 -14.96 22.89 -4.23
C GLU A 32 -14.81 23.63 -2.92
N ARG A 33 -14.67 22.88 -1.80
CA ARG A 33 -14.46 23.48 -0.47
C ARG A 33 -13.21 24.37 -0.41
N LYS A 34 -12.24 24.15 -1.29
CA LYS A 34 -11.00 24.92 -1.38
C LYS A 34 -11.03 26.00 -2.47
N GLY A 35 -12.13 26.15 -3.20
CA GLY A 35 -12.27 27.10 -4.30
C GLY A 35 -11.31 26.82 -5.45
N ILE A 36 -10.99 25.54 -5.68
CA ILE A 36 -10.20 25.12 -6.84
C ILE A 36 -11.16 24.98 -8.03
N GLU A 37 -10.81 25.61 -9.14
CA GLU A 37 -11.57 25.48 -10.39
C GLU A 37 -11.48 24.03 -10.89
N GLN A 38 -12.63 23.39 -11.05
CA GLN A 38 -12.68 21.99 -11.44
C GLN A 38 -13.83 21.69 -12.38
N LYS A 39 -13.65 20.63 -13.17
CA LYS A 39 -14.66 20.00 -14.02
C LYS A 39 -14.60 18.50 -13.78
N LEU A 40 -15.75 17.83 -13.84
CA LEU A 40 -15.84 16.37 -13.77
C LEU A 40 -16.63 15.88 -14.98
N LEU A 41 -16.11 14.88 -15.68
CA LEU A 41 -16.81 14.21 -16.77
C LEU A 41 -17.22 12.81 -16.34
N LEU A 42 -18.51 12.50 -16.48
CA LEU A 42 -19.12 11.20 -16.13
C LEU A 42 -19.94 10.63 -17.29
N PRO A 43 -20.17 9.31 -17.34
CA PRO A 43 -21.27 8.75 -18.10
C PRO A 43 -22.60 9.35 -17.62
N ALA A 44 -23.48 9.76 -18.53
CA ALA A 44 -24.77 10.37 -18.18
C ALA A 44 -25.66 9.45 -17.34
N GLU A 45 -25.50 8.15 -17.47
CA GLU A 45 -26.25 7.15 -16.69
C GLU A 45 -25.88 7.14 -15.20
N TYR A 46 -24.75 7.75 -14.82
CA TYR A 46 -24.26 7.81 -13.44
C TYR A 46 -23.98 9.24 -12.96
N ALA A 47 -24.19 10.24 -13.80
CA ALA A 47 -24.05 11.64 -13.43
C ALA A 47 -25.28 12.09 -12.61
N PRO A 48 -25.11 12.97 -11.60
CA PRO A 48 -26.25 13.67 -11.00
C PRO A 48 -26.85 14.67 -12.01
N ASP A 49 -28.14 14.97 -11.86
CA ASP A 49 -28.89 15.83 -12.78
C ASP A 49 -28.59 17.33 -12.64
N ASP A 50 -27.93 17.76 -11.55
CA ASP A 50 -27.94 19.16 -11.09
C ASP A 50 -26.61 19.68 -10.54
N HIS A 51 -25.55 19.66 -11.36
CA HIS A 51 -24.28 20.30 -10.96
C HIS A 51 -23.53 20.98 -12.12
N ASP A 52 -23.31 22.30 -12.04
CA ASP A 52 -22.75 23.11 -13.13
C ASP A 52 -21.34 22.68 -13.60
N ASN A 53 -20.54 22.14 -12.68
CA ASN A 53 -19.17 21.65 -12.96
C ASN A 53 -19.11 20.15 -13.29
N ILE A 54 -20.25 19.47 -13.34
CA ILE A 54 -20.33 18.06 -13.75
C ILE A 54 -20.91 18.02 -15.16
N HIS A 55 -20.10 17.52 -16.08
CA HIS A 55 -20.46 17.27 -17.46
C HIS A 55 -20.74 15.79 -17.65
N SER A 56 -21.61 15.47 -18.61
CA SER A 56 -21.93 14.08 -18.91
C SER A 56 -22.05 13.82 -20.40
N VAL A 57 -21.87 12.55 -20.76
CA VAL A 57 -22.05 12.03 -22.13
C VAL A 57 -22.87 10.74 -22.03
N GLU A 58 -23.92 10.62 -22.83
CA GLU A 58 -24.64 9.35 -22.97
C GLU A 58 -23.67 8.30 -23.52
N THR A 59 -23.42 7.27 -22.73
CA THR A 59 -22.51 6.20 -23.12
C THR A 59 -23.25 4.99 -23.63
N GLY A 60 -24.50 4.75 -23.22
CA GLY A 60 -25.27 3.57 -23.62
C GLY A 60 -24.60 2.24 -23.25
N ASP A 61 -24.99 1.17 -23.96
CA ASP A 61 -24.49 -0.17 -23.68
C ASP A 61 -23.08 -0.42 -24.25
N GLY A 62 -22.38 -1.38 -23.64
CA GLY A 62 -21.07 -1.86 -24.09
C GLY A 62 -20.09 -2.09 -22.93
N ASP A 63 -18.90 -2.58 -23.27
CA ASP A 63 -17.80 -2.68 -22.31
C ASP A 63 -17.31 -1.28 -21.89
N ILE A 64 -16.57 -1.23 -20.77
CA ILE A 64 -16.04 0.01 -20.21
C ILE A 64 -15.21 0.78 -21.24
N ILE A 65 -14.39 0.08 -22.04
CA ILE A 65 -13.51 0.72 -23.04
C ILE A 65 -14.32 1.44 -24.11
N SER A 66 -15.35 0.79 -24.63
CA SER A 66 -16.23 1.36 -25.66
C SER A 66 -17.00 2.56 -25.12
N ARG A 67 -17.50 2.46 -23.89
CA ARG A 67 -18.22 3.54 -23.21
C ARG A 67 -17.32 4.75 -22.94
N VAL A 68 -16.13 4.53 -22.38
CA VAL A 68 -15.13 5.60 -22.17
C VAL A 68 -14.66 6.20 -23.50
N GLY A 69 -14.53 5.38 -24.55
CA GLY A 69 -14.20 5.85 -25.90
C GLY A 69 -15.19 6.90 -26.42
N ARG A 70 -16.50 6.76 -26.13
CA ARG A 70 -17.53 7.74 -26.50
C ARG A 70 -17.41 9.06 -25.73
N MET A 71 -16.81 9.04 -24.54
CA MET A 71 -16.56 10.24 -23.73
C MET A 71 -15.30 11.00 -24.18
N GLY A 72 -14.43 10.37 -24.99
CA GLY A 72 -13.10 10.89 -25.33
C GLY A 72 -13.11 12.26 -25.98
N ASP A 73 -14.00 12.51 -26.96
CA ASP A 73 -14.08 13.81 -27.63
C ASP A 73 -14.47 14.93 -26.66
N LYS A 74 -15.47 14.66 -25.80
CA LYS A 74 -15.89 15.63 -24.78
C LYS A 74 -14.82 15.87 -23.74
N PHE A 75 -14.08 14.83 -23.36
CA PHE A 75 -12.97 14.96 -22.41
C PHE A 75 -11.86 15.87 -22.95
N VAL A 76 -11.48 15.69 -24.23
CA VAL A 76 -10.49 16.55 -24.90
C VAL A 76 -10.99 17.99 -25.01
N GLU A 77 -12.24 18.21 -25.43
CA GLU A 77 -12.86 19.55 -25.52
C GLU A 77 -12.79 20.29 -24.17
N LEU A 78 -13.14 19.61 -23.08
CA LEU A 78 -13.08 20.22 -21.74
C LEU A 78 -11.63 20.45 -21.28
N ALA A 79 -10.70 19.58 -21.70
CA ALA A 79 -9.28 19.64 -21.32
C ALA A 79 -8.57 20.88 -21.89
N GLU A 80 -9.04 21.45 -23.01
CA GLU A 80 -8.46 22.67 -23.62
C GLU A 80 -8.50 23.91 -22.69
N THR A 81 -9.32 23.86 -21.65
CA THR A 81 -9.58 25.00 -20.76
C THR A 81 -9.07 24.79 -19.34
N VAL A 82 -8.32 23.72 -19.09
CA VAL A 82 -7.78 23.40 -17.75
C VAL A 82 -6.26 23.20 -17.79
N ASP A 83 -5.62 23.35 -16.63
CA ASP A 83 -4.18 23.10 -16.49
C ASP A 83 -3.86 21.59 -16.40
N VAL A 84 -4.78 20.80 -15.83
CA VAL A 84 -4.60 19.36 -15.56
C VAL A 84 -5.81 18.57 -16.03
N ALA A 85 -5.57 17.48 -16.78
CA ALA A 85 -6.56 16.42 -16.97
C ALA A 85 -6.16 15.19 -16.15
N HIS A 86 -7.03 14.80 -15.22
CA HIS A 86 -6.85 13.68 -14.31
C HIS A 86 -7.71 12.49 -14.73
N THR A 87 -7.06 11.38 -15.05
CA THR A 87 -7.72 10.10 -15.34
C THR A 87 -7.49 9.08 -14.23
N ASN A 88 -8.33 8.05 -14.18
CA ASN A 88 -8.27 7.02 -13.16
C ASN A 88 -8.21 5.63 -13.81
N ASP A 89 -7.34 4.76 -13.27
CA ASP A 89 -7.09 3.39 -13.69
C ASP A 89 -6.84 3.23 -15.22
N TRP A 90 -6.77 1.98 -15.69
CA TRP A 90 -6.48 1.66 -17.09
C TRP A 90 -7.50 2.22 -18.08
N PHE A 91 -8.77 2.37 -17.69
CA PHE A 91 -9.79 2.88 -18.60
C PHE A 91 -9.55 4.35 -18.97
N GLY A 92 -8.80 5.08 -18.14
CA GLY A 92 -8.36 6.44 -18.40
C GLY A 92 -7.38 6.60 -19.56
N TYR A 93 -6.73 5.52 -20.02
CA TYR A 93 -5.67 5.57 -21.02
C TYR A 93 -6.08 6.28 -22.32
N GLY A 94 -7.24 5.91 -22.88
CA GLY A 94 -7.69 6.42 -24.18
C GLY A 94 -7.86 7.94 -24.16
N PRO A 95 -8.73 8.49 -23.30
CA PRO A 95 -8.89 9.94 -23.15
C PRO A 95 -7.60 10.64 -22.71
N GLY A 96 -6.84 10.07 -21.78
CA GLY A 96 -5.60 10.67 -21.28
C GLY A 96 -4.51 10.82 -22.34
N LEU A 97 -4.30 9.79 -23.18
CA LEU A 97 -3.36 9.87 -24.30
C LEU A 97 -3.77 10.93 -25.32
N ARG A 98 -5.08 11.09 -25.54
CA ARG A 98 -5.58 12.14 -26.44
C ARG A 98 -5.34 13.52 -25.88
N VAL A 99 -5.61 13.76 -24.59
CA VAL A 99 -5.27 15.03 -23.92
C VAL A 99 -3.80 15.38 -24.13
N LYS A 100 -2.89 14.44 -23.87
CA LYS A 100 -1.44 14.64 -24.05
C LYS A 100 -1.03 14.97 -25.49
N ARG A 101 -1.80 14.55 -26.50
CA ARG A 101 -1.51 14.77 -27.92
C ARG A 101 -2.20 15.98 -28.52
N GLU A 102 -3.37 16.33 -27.99
CA GLU A 102 -4.31 17.27 -28.62
C GLU A 102 -4.44 18.58 -27.82
N THR A 103 -3.98 18.65 -26.57
CA THR A 103 -4.12 19.82 -25.69
C THR A 103 -2.82 20.17 -24.96
N ASP A 104 -2.77 21.33 -24.32
CA ASP A 104 -1.65 21.76 -23.47
C ASP A 104 -1.78 21.31 -21.99
N ALA A 105 -2.88 20.66 -21.61
CA ALA A 105 -3.10 20.21 -20.25
C ALA A 105 -2.14 19.07 -19.86
N THR A 106 -1.66 19.07 -18.62
CA THR A 106 -0.83 17.98 -18.10
C THR A 106 -1.69 16.76 -17.83
N TRP A 107 -1.35 15.60 -18.41
CA TRP A 107 -2.08 14.36 -18.16
C TRP A 107 -1.56 13.65 -16.90
N VAL A 108 -2.41 13.61 -15.88
CA VAL A 108 -2.18 12.91 -14.61
C VAL A 108 -3.05 11.67 -14.57
N SER A 109 -2.50 10.52 -14.18
CA SER A 109 -3.27 9.29 -13.99
C SER A 109 -3.05 8.67 -12.62
N SER A 110 -4.13 8.23 -11.97
CA SER A 110 -4.09 7.53 -10.69
C SER A 110 -4.39 6.04 -10.84
N PHE A 111 -3.53 5.19 -10.29
CA PHE A 111 -3.82 3.77 -10.05
C PHE A 111 -4.45 3.61 -8.66
N HIS A 112 -5.71 3.16 -8.67
CA HIS A 112 -6.51 2.83 -7.47
C HIS A 112 -6.45 1.36 -7.13
N SER A 113 -6.25 0.53 -8.15
CA SER A 113 -6.03 -0.92 -8.06
C SER A 113 -5.50 -1.41 -9.41
N LEU A 114 -4.73 -2.49 -9.39
CA LEU A 114 -4.24 -3.14 -10.59
C LEU A 114 -5.16 -4.29 -11.00
N SER A 115 -5.12 -4.67 -12.27
CA SER A 115 -5.91 -5.80 -12.75
C SER A 115 -5.49 -7.12 -12.13
N THR A 116 -4.21 -7.25 -11.74
CA THR A 116 -3.66 -8.35 -10.94
C THR A 116 -4.21 -8.41 -9.52
N ASP A 117 -4.61 -7.27 -8.96
CA ASP A 117 -5.21 -7.22 -7.61
C ASP A 117 -6.65 -7.76 -7.64
N ARG A 118 -7.36 -7.42 -8.72
CA ARG A 118 -8.78 -7.72 -8.90
C ARG A 118 -9.04 -9.15 -9.36
N ASN A 119 -8.07 -9.77 -10.04
CA ASN A 119 -8.25 -11.03 -10.74
C ASN A 119 -7.09 -11.98 -10.50
N ILE A 120 -7.42 -13.26 -10.27
CA ILE A 120 -6.42 -14.34 -10.26
C ILE A 120 -5.76 -14.47 -11.64
N ASN A 121 -6.55 -14.32 -12.71
CA ASN A 121 -6.09 -14.30 -14.10
C ASN A 121 -6.55 -12.99 -14.74
N PRO A 122 -5.74 -11.92 -14.69
CA PRO A 122 -6.14 -10.62 -15.18
C PRO A 122 -6.32 -10.62 -16.70
N PRO A 123 -7.30 -9.88 -17.26
CA PRO A 123 -7.44 -9.74 -18.70
C PRO A 123 -6.19 -9.08 -19.30
N GLU A 124 -5.57 -9.74 -20.29
CA GLU A 124 -4.33 -9.27 -20.95
C GLU A 124 -4.44 -7.81 -21.43
N ARG A 125 -5.60 -7.46 -22.00
CA ARG A 125 -5.88 -6.11 -22.49
C ARG A 125 -5.83 -5.05 -21.39
N GLU A 126 -6.30 -5.36 -20.17
CA GLU A 126 -6.24 -4.43 -19.05
C GLU A 126 -4.79 -4.23 -18.60
N VAL A 127 -4.04 -5.31 -18.42
CA VAL A 127 -2.62 -5.28 -18.02
C VAL A 127 -1.77 -4.50 -19.04
N GLU A 128 -1.97 -4.76 -20.34
CA GLU A 128 -1.30 -3.96 -21.39
C GLU A 128 -1.67 -2.48 -21.34
N THR A 129 -2.91 -2.17 -20.96
CA THR A 129 -3.38 -0.79 -20.88
C THR A 129 -2.82 -0.11 -19.62
N GLU A 130 -2.69 -0.81 -18.50
CA GLU A 130 -1.98 -0.35 -17.30
C GLU A 130 -0.51 -0.03 -17.62
N GLN A 131 0.21 -0.92 -18.32
CA GLN A 131 1.57 -0.63 -18.81
C GLN A 131 1.61 0.63 -19.68
N ARG A 132 0.65 0.80 -20.60
CA ARG A 132 0.61 1.99 -21.48
C ARG A 132 0.34 3.28 -20.70
N VAL A 133 -0.46 3.24 -19.63
CA VAL A 133 -0.64 4.37 -18.71
C VAL A 133 0.68 4.67 -18.00
N ALA A 134 1.33 3.64 -17.45
CA ALA A 134 2.61 3.75 -16.76
C ALA A 134 3.71 4.37 -17.66
N ASP A 135 3.74 3.99 -18.94
CA ASP A 135 4.74 4.48 -19.89
C ASP A 135 4.48 5.92 -20.39
N GLN A 136 3.22 6.35 -20.41
CA GLN A 136 2.82 7.54 -21.20
C GLN A 136 2.17 8.66 -20.40
N ALA A 137 1.67 8.45 -19.19
CA ALA A 137 1.15 9.54 -18.37
C ALA A 137 2.28 10.56 -18.07
N ASP A 138 1.95 11.85 -18.00
CA ASP A 138 2.95 12.86 -17.60
C ASP A 138 3.25 12.77 -16.11
N VAL A 139 2.27 12.31 -15.33
CA VAL A 139 2.36 12.10 -13.89
C VAL A 139 1.57 10.85 -13.52
N LEU A 140 2.21 9.98 -12.75
CA LEU A 140 1.57 8.82 -12.15
C LEU A 140 1.34 9.06 -10.66
N ILE A 141 0.16 8.64 -10.20
CA ILE A 141 -0.22 8.63 -8.80
C ILE A 141 -0.59 7.20 -8.42
N SER A 142 -0.08 6.71 -7.30
CA SER A 142 -0.57 5.50 -6.64
C SER A 142 -1.25 5.88 -5.33
N VAL A 143 -2.34 5.20 -5.00
CA VAL A 143 -3.12 5.49 -3.77
C VAL A 143 -2.45 5.04 -2.47
N SER A 144 -1.32 4.34 -2.57
CA SER A 144 -0.51 3.86 -1.44
C SER A 144 0.90 3.50 -1.92
N ASP A 145 1.84 3.30 -1.01
CA ASP A 145 3.16 2.73 -1.32
C ASP A 145 3.02 1.28 -1.79
N ILE A 146 2.09 0.49 -1.23
CA ILE A 146 1.81 -0.87 -1.75
C ILE A 146 1.56 -0.84 -3.26
N VAL A 147 0.62 0.00 -3.71
CA VAL A 147 0.30 0.12 -5.15
C VAL A 147 1.47 0.71 -5.93
N ARG A 148 2.26 1.61 -5.34
CA ARG A 148 3.47 2.14 -5.99
C ARG A 148 4.52 1.05 -6.21
N GLN A 149 4.75 0.19 -5.22
CA GLN A 149 5.68 -0.94 -5.37
C GLN A 149 5.17 -1.91 -6.43
N ASP A 150 3.87 -2.24 -6.44
CA ASP A 150 3.31 -3.13 -7.47
C ASP A 150 3.43 -2.52 -8.88
N VAL A 151 3.17 -1.23 -9.05
CA VAL A 151 3.36 -0.53 -10.34
C VAL A 151 4.84 -0.54 -10.74
N LEU A 152 5.77 -0.34 -9.80
CA LEU A 152 7.20 -0.38 -10.07
C LEU A 152 7.67 -1.79 -10.46
N GLU A 153 7.19 -2.82 -9.77
CA GLU A 153 7.56 -4.21 -10.02
C GLU A 153 6.97 -4.75 -11.32
N LEU A 154 5.70 -4.45 -11.60
CA LEU A 154 5.00 -4.98 -12.77
C LEU A 154 5.26 -4.17 -14.04
N TYR A 155 5.37 -2.85 -13.92
CA TYR A 155 5.40 -1.94 -15.07
C TYR A 155 6.68 -1.10 -15.17
N GLY A 156 7.57 -1.15 -14.17
CA GLY A 156 8.85 -0.44 -14.19
C GLY A 156 8.74 1.08 -14.05
N ALA A 157 7.57 1.59 -13.67
CA ALA A 157 7.31 3.02 -13.51
C ALA A 157 7.23 3.41 -12.04
N ASP A 158 7.83 4.55 -11.70
CA ASP A 158 7.65 5.15 -10.38
C ASP A 158 6.44 6.09 -10.37
N SER A 159 5.81 6.27 -9.21
CA SER A 159 4.62 7.10 -9.04
C SER A 159 4.67 7.91 -7.75
N HIS A 160 3.89 8.99 -7.69
CA HIS A 160 3.68 9.74 -6.47
C HIS A 160 2.62 9.06 -5.61
N ILE A 161 2.91 8.84 -4.33
CA ILE A 161 1.92 8.29 -3.40
C ILE A 161 0.98 9.39 -2.96
N VAL A 162 -0.31 9.29 -3.29
CA VAL A 162 -1.38 10.15 -2.77
C VAL A 162 -2.40 9.26 -2.09
N HIS A 163 -2.29 9.13 -0.77
CA HIS A 163 -3.26 8.35 0.02
C HIS A 163 -4.68 8.85 -0.20
N ASN A 164 -5.63 7.91 -0.25
CA ASN A 164 -7.04 8.28 -0.31
C ASN A 164 -7.47 8.96 1.01
N GLY A 165 -8.52 9.77 0.91
CA GLY A 165 -9.19 10.32 2.08
C GLY A 165 -9.96 9.24 2.82
N PHE A 166 -10.28 9.53 4.08
CA PHE A 166 -11.28 8.77 4.79
C PHE A 166 -12.49 9.66 5.07
N THR A 167 -13.67 9.07 4.91
CA THR A 167 -14.95 9.67 5.27
C THR A 167 -15.32 9.14 6.65
N SER A 168 -15.79 10.01 7.53
CA SER A 168 -16.40 9.55 8.79
C SER A 168 -17.73 8.89 8.46
N VAL A 169 -17.96 7.71 9.01
CA VAL A 169 -19.29 7.10 9.07
C VAL A 169 -19.96 7.57 10.35
N ASP A 170 -21.12 8.21 10.23
CA ASP A 170 -21.93 8.55 11.38
C ASP A 170 -22.89 7.39 11.65
N ALA A 171 -22.85 6.88 12.88
CA ALA A 171 -23.89 5.95 13.35
C ALA A 171 -25.18 6.71 13.62
N GLY A 172 -26.29 6.09 13.25
CA GLY A 172 -27.64 6.47 13.63
C GLY A 172 -28.02 5.88 14.99
N ASP A 173 -29.29 5.53 15.13
CA ASP A 173 -29.88 4.99 16.37
C ASP A 173 -30.41 3.54 16.18
N THR A 174 -29.96 2.82 15.14
CA THR A 174 -30.51 1.49 14.80
C THR A 174 -29.90 0.39 15.65
N ASP A 175 -30.74 -0.43 16.29
CA ASP A 175 -30.30 -1.63 17.02
C ASP A 175 -30.08 -2.82 16.06
N VAL A 176 -28.97 -2.79 15.33
CA VAL A 176 -28.62 -3.82 14.33
C VAL A 176 -28.57 -5.22 14.96
N ARG A 177 -28.05 -5.37 16.19
CA ARG A 177 -27.99 -6.67 16.88
C ARG A 177 -29.36 -7.21 17.21
N GLY A 178 -30.24 -6.36 17.73
CA GLY A 178 -31.62 -6.73 18.04
C GLY A 178 -32.40 -7.16 16.79
N GLU A 179 -32.23 -6.43 15.68
CA GLU A 179 -32.89 -6.74 14.41
C GLU A 179 -32.41 -8.07 13.80
N LEU A 180 -31.11 -8.37 13.93
CA LEU A 180 -30.49 -9.59 13.42
C LEU A 180 -30.53 -10.76 14.42
N GLY A 181 -30.99 -10.54 15.65
CA GLY A 181 -31.07 -11.55 16.71
C GLY A 181 -29.70 -12.06 17.19
N ILE A 182 -28.71 -11.18 17.29
CA ILE A 182 -27.33 -11.53 17.64
C ILE A 182 -27.06 -11.24 19.12
N ASP A 183 -26.98 -12.29 19.94
CA ASP A 183 -26.66 -12.20 21.37
C ASP A 183 -25.15 -12.26 21.66
N GLY A 184 -24.39 -13.04 20.86
CA GLY A 184 -22.95 -13.26 21.00
C GLY A 184 -22.08 -12.25 20.25
N PRO A 185 -20.78 -12.52 20.05
CA PRO A 185 -19.92 -11.63 19.29
C PRO A 185 -20.38 -11.43 17.84
N MET A 186 -20.40 -10.18 17.38
CA MET A 186 -20.73 -9.84 15.99
C MET A 186 -19.45 -9.53 15.22
N LEU A 187 -19.14 -10.41 14.25
CA LEU A 187 -18.07 -10.19 13.28
C LEU A 187 -18.68 -9.57 12.03
N PHE A 188 -18.05 -8.54 11.48
CA PHE A 188 -18.62 -7.81 10.35
C PHE A 188 -17.65 -7.74 9.17
N PHE A 189 -18.18 -7.96 7.97
CA PHE A 189 -17.51 -7.66 6.71
C PHE A 189 -18.47 -6.88 5.83
N VAL A 190 -17.96 -5.88 5.11
CA VAL A 190 -18.71 -5.17 4.09
C VAL A 190 -17.87 -4.98 2.83
N GLY A 191 -18.47 -5.29 1.69
CA GLY A 191 -17.85 -5.07 0.38
C GLY A 191 -18.43 -5.96 -0.71
N ARG A 192 -17.90 -5.81 -1.92
CA ARG A 192 -18.32 -6.66 -3.05
C ARG A 192 -17.95 -8.12 -2.80
N HIS A 193 -18.87 -9.04 -3.09
CA HIS A 193 -18.61 -10.48 -2.99
C HIS A 193 -17.85 -10.97 -4.24
N THR A 194 -16.53 -10.87 -4.18
CA THR A 194 -15.59 -11.27 -5.24
C THR A 194 -14.42 -12.08 -4.66
N ASP A 195 -13.69 -12.80 -5.50
CA ASP A 195 -12.50 -13.56 -5.08
C ASP A 195 -11.43 -12.68 -4.43
N GLN A 196 -11.27 -11.44 -4.93
CA GLN A 196 -10.35 -10.45 -4.38
C GLN A 196 -10.58 -10.22 -2.88
N LYS A 197 -11.83 -10.22 -2.41
CA LYS A 197 -12.18 -9.89 -1.03
C LYS A 197 -11.96 -11.05 -0.05
N GLY A 198 -11.51 -12.22 -0.51
CA GLY A 198 -11.04 -13.29 0.37
C GLY A 198 -12.12 -13.92 1.27
N ILE A 199 -13.40 -13.70 0.99
CA ILE A 199 -14.53 -14.12 1.86
C ILE A 199 -14.54 -15.64 2.05
N THR A 200 -14.12 -16.42 1.05
CA THR A 200 -13.96 -17.89 1.18
C THR A 200 -13.01 -18.27 2.33
N HIS A 201 -11.91 -17.54 2.52
CA HIS A 201 -10.98 -17.78 3.63
C HIS A 201 -11.59 -17.41 4.99
N LEU A 202 -12.42 -16.36 5.02
CA LEU A 202 -13.18 -15.98 6.20
C LEU A 202 -14.24 -17.01 6.58
N LEU A 203 -14.97 -17.58 5.62
CA LEU A 203 -15.92 -18.66 5.89
C LEU A 203 -15.21 -19.92 6.42
N TYR A 204 -14.04 -20.26 5.87
CA TYR A 204 -13.20 -21.31 6.47
C TYR A 204 -12.71 -20.97 7.89
N ALA A 205 -12.40 -19.70 8.18
CA ALA A 205 -12.04 -19.25 9.51
C ALA A 205 -13.21 -19.40 10.50
N MET A 206 -14.42 -19.03 10.08
CA MET A 206 -15.65 -19.23 10.87
C MET A 206 -15.85 -20.69 11.25
N ARG A 207 -15.60 -21.62 10.32
CA ARG A 207 -15.65 -23.06 10.59
C ARG A 207 -14.61 -23.53 11.62
N LYS A 208 -13.45 -22.86 11.69
CA LYS A 208 -12.33 -23.20 12.56
C LYS A 208 -12.41 -22.57 13.95
N LEU A 209 -13.16 -21.49 14.13
CA LEU A 209 -13.40 -20.83 15.43
C LEU A 209 -14.11 -21.73 16.48
N GLY A 210 -14.42 -22.99 16.16
CA GLY A 210 -14.92 -23.97 17.13
C GLY A 210 -16.28 -23.60 17.72
N ASP A 211 -16.47 -23.96 19.00
CA ASP A 211 -17.67 -23.70 19.80
C ASP A 211 -17.69 -22.24 20.31
N THR A 212 -17.79 -21.28 19.39
CA THR A 212 -18.13 -19.89 19.70
C THR A 212 -19.53 -19.57 19.21
N ASP A 213 -20.23 -18.68 19.93
CA ASP A 213 -21.50 -18.08 19.56
C ASP A 213 -21.34 -16.88 18.60
N ALA A 214 -20.12 -16.63 18.11
CA ALA A 214 -19.87 -15.56 17.15
C ALA A 214 -20.65 -15.74 15.85
N THR A 215 -21.31 -14.66 15.44
CA THR A 215 -22.08 -14.55 14.19
C THR A 215 -21.35 -13.62 13.22
N LEU A 216 -21.14 -14.08 11.99
CA LEU A 216 -20.59 -13.28 10.90
C LEU A 216 -21.70 -12.61 10.09
N VAL A 217 -21.70 -11.30 10.06
CA VAL A 217 -22.59 -10.48 9.22
C VAL A 217 -21.83 -10.07 7.95
N LEU A 218 -22.35 -10.47 6.80
CA LEU A 218 -21.80 -10.19 5.47
C LEU A 218 -22.68 -9.15 4.76
N GLY A 219 -22.19 -7.91 4.72
CA GLY A 219 -22.75 -6.80 3.96
C GLY A 219 -22.20 -6.73 2.53
N GLY A 220 -23.09 -6.45 1.59
CA GLY A 220 -22.80 -6.30 0.17
C GLY A 220 -23.33 -7.44 -0.69
N SER A 221 -22.92 -7.43 -1.95
CA SER A 221 -23.26 -8.45 -2.94
C SER A 221 -22.22 -8.49 -4.06
N GLY A 222 -22.30 -9.52 -4.91
CA GLY A 222 -21.38 -9.72 -6.03
C GLY A 222 -21.59 -11.08 -6.68
N HIS A 223 -20.78 -11.37 -7.71
CA HIS A 223 -20.89 -12.60 -8.49
C HIS A 223 -20.60 -13.87 -7.68
N GLN A 224 -19.91 -13.77 -6.55
CA GLN A 224 -19.67 -14.91 -5.66
C GLN A 224 -20.76 -15.11 -4.60
N THR A 225 -21.77 -14.25 -4.47
CA THR A 225 -22.75 -14.32 -3.35
C THR A 225 -23.39 -15.69 -3.19
N ASP A 226 -23.94 -16.25 -4.27
CA ASP A 226 -24.65 -17.53 -4.21
C ASP A 226 -23.70 -18.69 -3.95
N HIS A 227 -22.48 -18.64 -4.49
CA HIS A 227 -21.44 -19.62 -4.20
C HIS A 227 -21.01 -19.56 -2.73
N LEU A 228 -20.88 -18.36 -2.14
CA LEU A 228 -20.51 -18.19 -0.74
C LEU A 228 -21.59 -18.71 0.21
N LYS A 229 -22.88 -18.51 -0.12
CA LYS A 229 -24.01 -19.10 0.63
C LYS A 229 -23.97 -20.62 0.62
N MET A 230 -23.87 -21.22 -0.58
CA MET A 230 -23.72 -22.68 -0.72
C MET A 230 -22.47 -23.19 0.00
N PHE A 231 -21.39 -22.43 -0.02
CA PHE A 231 -20.15 -22.80 0.66
C PHE A 231 -20.28 -22.75 2.19
N ALA A 232 -21.01 -21.78 2.75
CA ALA A 232 -21.34 -21.75 4.18
C ALA A 232 -22.16 -22.97 4.62
N GLU A 233 -23.16 -23.37 3.81
CA GLU A 233 -23.96 -24.59 4.03
C GLU A 233 -23.08 -25.85 3.98
N LEU A 234 -22.18 -25.96 2.99
CA LEU A 234 -21.26 -27.10 2.88
C LEU A 234 -20.30 -27.21 4.06
N LEU A 235 -19.94 -26.09 4.68
CA LEU A 235 -19.12 -26.05 5.88
C LEU A 235 -19.92 -26.35 7.16
N GLY A 236 -21.25 -26.29 7.12
CA GLY A 236 -22.14 -26.45 8.28
C GLY A 236 -22.08 -25.25 9.23
N ILE A 237 -21.97 -24.04 8.69
CA ILE A 237 -21.91 -22.78 9.46
C ILE A 237 -22.98 -21.77 9.04
N GLU A 238 -23.96 -22.17 8.24
CA GLU A 238 -25.03 -21.32 7.70
C GLU A 238 -25.79 -20.57 8.80
N ASP A 239 -26.02 -21.21 9.96
CA ASP A 239 -26.70 -20.59 11.11
C ASP A 239 -25.86 -19.51 11.81
N ARG A 240 -24.56 -19.42 11.48
CA ARG A 240 -23.61 -18.44 12.05
C ARG A 240 -23.17 -17.39 11.03
N VAL A 241 -23.77 -17.37 9.84
CA VAL A 241 -23.43 -16.43 8.77
C VAL A 241 -24.69 -15.76 8.23
N GLN A 242 -24.83 -14.46 8.45
CA GLN A 242 -25.95 -13.67 7.95
C GLN A 242 -25.56 -12.83 6.75
N PHE A 243 -26.13 -13.14 5.58
CA PHE A 243 -25.98 -12.32 4.37
C PHE A 243 -27.07 -11.25 4.33
N VAL A 244 -26.71 -10.00 4.68
CA VAL A 244 -27.68 -8.89 4.81
C VAL A 244 -27.90 -8.11 3.52
N GLY A 245 -27.11 -8.40 2.47
CA GLY A 245 -27.21 -7.73 1.18
C GLY A 245 -26.62 -6.32 1.20
N TYR A 246 -27.03 -5.47 0.26
CA TYR A 246 -26.53 -4.10 0.17
C TYR A 246 -26.93 -3.27 1.39
N ILE A 247 -25.95 -2.66 2.05
CA ILE A 247 -26.15 -1.75 3.19
C ILE A 247 -26.01 -0.31 2.66
N PRO A 248 -27.04 0.53 2.79
CA PRO A 248 -26.94 1.95 2.44
C PRO A 248 -25.89 2.69 3.27
N GLU A 249 -25.29 3.75 2.71
CA GLU A 249 -24.23 4.53 3.35
C GLU A 249 -24.67 5.09 4.71
N GLU A 250 -25.91 5.56 4.80
CA GLU A 250 -26.52 6.12 6.01
C GLU A 250 -26.73 5.09 7.14
N ALA A 251 -26.80 3.80 6.82
CA ALA A 251 -26.96 2.72 7.80
C ALA A 251 -25.60 2.10 8.17
N LEU A 252 -24.54 2.38 7.40
CA LEU A 252 -23.27 1.68 7.52
C LEU A 252 -22.58 1.92 8.87
N GLY A 253 -22.74 3.12 9.43
CA GLY A 253 -22.24 3.46 10.77
C GLY A 253 -22.81 2.56 11.87
N ASP A 254 -24.11 2.23 11.81
CA ASP A 254 -24.78 1.37 12.79
C ASP A 254 -24.19 -0.05 12.80
N TYR A 255 -23.83 -0.57 11.62
CA TYR A 255 -23.21 -1.90 11.51
C TYR A 255 -21.78 -1.91 12.07
N TYR A 256 -20.97 -0.88 11.81
CA TYR A 256 -19.63 -0.79 12.38
C TYR A 256 -19.67 -0.63 13.90
N GLU A 257 -20.59 0.17 14.43
CA GLU A 257 -20.75 0.36 15.89
C GLU A 257 -21.22 -0.92 16.58
N ALA A 258 -22.16 -1.64 15.95
CA ALA A 258 -22.68 -2.91 16.47
C ALA A 258 -21.63 -4.02 16.46
N ALA A 259 -20.68 -4.01 15.51
CA ALA A 259 -19.67 -5.04 15.39
C ALA A 259 -18.64 -5.02 16.53
N ASP A 260 -18.26 -6.20 17.03
CA ASP A 260 -17.10 -6.34 17.91
C ASP A 260 -15.81 -6.26 17.11
N VAL A 261 -15.80 -6.89 15.92
CA VAL A 261 -14.65 -6.94 15.03
C VAL A 261 -15.11 -6.77 13.58
N PHE A 262 -14.57 -5.76 12.90
CA PHE A 262 -14.60 -5.65 11.46
C PHE A 262 -13.44 -6.44 10.83
N ILE A 263 -13.73 -7.22 9.79
CA ILE A 263 -12.76 -8.11 9.15
C ILE A 263 -12.63 -7.78 7.66
N SER A 264 -11.42 -7.51 7.20
CA SER A 264 -11.08 -7.31 5.78
C SER A 264 -10.01 -8.31 5.34
N PRO A 265 -10.39 -9.52 4.89
CA PRO A 265 -9.46 -10.61 4.58
C PRO A 265 -8.99 -10.57 3.11
N SER A 266 -8.97 -9.40 2.49
CA SER A 266 -8.72 -9.22 1.06
C SER A 266 -7.38 -9.81 0.62
N ARG A 267 -7.35 -10.39 -0.58
CA ARG A 267 -6.10 -10.82 -1.24
C ARG A 267 -5.23 -9.62 -1.63
N ALA A 268 -5.88 -8.51 -1.98
CA ALA A 268 -5.25 -7.24 -2.30
C ALA A 268 -6.18 -6.12 -1.83
N GLU A 269 -5.64 -5.19 -1.04
CA GLU A 269 -6.35 -4.02 -0.52
C GLU A 269 -5.53 -2.75 -0.78
N PRO A 270 -5.65 -2.18 -1.99
CA PRO A 270 -4.84 -1.04 -2.45
C PRO A 270 -4.80 0.14 -1.48
N PHE A 271 -5.93 0.46 -0.85
CA PHE A 271 -5.98 1.42 0.24
C PHE A 271 -6.76 0.90 1.44
N GLY A 272 -8.01 0.46 1.25
CA GLY A 272 -8.85 -0.04 2.36
C GLY A 272 -9.75 1.03 2.97
N LEU A 273 -10.70 1.54 2.18
CA LEU A 273 -11.68 2.53 2.65
C LEU A 273 -12.57 1.97 3.78
N THR A 274 -13.04 0.73 3.65
CA THR A 274 -13.86 0.10 4.70
C THR A 274 -13.09 -0.11 6.01
N ILE A 275 -11.77 -0.30 5.93
CA ILE A 275 -10.89 -0.32 7.11
C ILE A 275 -10.88 1.07 7.77
N THR A 276 -10.75 2.15 6.99
CA THR A 276 -10.80 3.51 7.55
C THR A 276 -12.13 3.84 8.20
N GLU A 277 -13.24 3.40 7.61
CA GLU A 277 -14.59 3.61 8.15
C GLU A 277 -14.77 2.87 9.48
N ALA A 278 -14.39 1.59 9.53
CA ALA A 278 -14.44 0.78 10.76
C ALA A 278 -13.61 1.41 11.89
N LEU A 279 -12.40 1.86 11.58
CA LEU A 279 -11.53 2.54 12.54
C LEU A 279 -12.09 3.88 13.03
N ALA A 280 -12.80 4.61 12.15
CA ALA A 280 -13.46 5.87 12.50
C ALA A 280 -14.73 5.66 13.36
N ALA A 281 -15.33 4.48 13.28
CA ALA A 281 -16.45 4.03 14.11
C ALA A 281 -16.01 3.35 15.42
N ASP A 282 -14.73 3.47 15.80
CA ASP A 282 -14.16 2.81 16.98
C ASP A 282 -14.39 1.28 16.99
N CYS A 283 -14.45 0.64 15.81
CA CYS A 283 -14.54 -0.81 15.65
C CYS A 283 -13.14 -1.42 15.63
N GLN A 284 -12.95 -2.57 16.28
CA GLN A 284 -11.69 -3.31 16.14
C GLN A 284 -11.56 -3.85 14.72
N VAL A 285 -10.35 -3.81 14.16
CA VAL A 285 -10.11 -4.26 12.79
C VAL A 285 -9.13 -5.43 12.76
N VAL A 286 -9.53 -6.48 12.08
CA VAL A 286 -8.67 -7.57 11.60
C VAL A 286 -8.57 -7.44 10.08
N ALA A 287 -7.38 -7.19 9.55
CA ALA A 287 -7.23 -6.96 8.11
C ALA A 287 -5.95 -7.56 7.57
N THR A 288 -5.96 -7.88 6.27
CA THR A 288 -4.73 -8.16 5.53
C THR A 288 -3.94 -6.88 5.26
N PRO A 289 -2.65 -6.98 4.87
CA PRO A 289 -1.86 -5.80 4.51
C PRO A 289 -2.59 -4.91 3.51
N SER A 290 -2.65 -3.62 3.82
CA SER A 290 -3.45 -2.63 3.08
C SER A 290 -2.80 -1.25 3.08
N GLY A 291 -3.06 -0.45 2.05
CA GLY A 291 -2.42 0.86 1.89
C GLY A 291 -2.72 1.85 3.02
N VAL A 292 -3.87 1.73 3.69
CA VAL A 292 -4.22 2.55 4.85
C VAL A 292 -3.24 2.36 6.00
N ARG A 293 -2.64 1.17 6.16
CA ARG A 293 -1.70 0.86 7.24
C ARG A 293 -0.51 1.82 7.29
N GLU A 294 -0.12 2.35 6.13
CA GLU A 294 0.95 3.37 5.97
C GLU A 294 0.63 4.69 6.67
N THR A 295 -0.65 4.94 6.96
CA THR A 295 -1.15 6.17 7.59
C THR A 295 -1.53 5.97 9.06
N LEU A 296 -1.46 4.73 9.56
CA LEU A 296 -1.93 4.35 10.90
C LEU A 296 -0.77 4.06 11.85
N PRO A 297 -0.92 4.34 13.16
CA PRO A 297 -0.07 3.77 14.21
C PRO A 297 -0.05 2.24 14.20
N ASP A 298 0.99 1.66 14.79
CA ASP A 298 1.28 0.22 14.65
C ASP A 298 0.26 -0.71 15.32
N ASP A 299 -0.45 -0.24 16.34
CA ASP A 299 -1.35 -1.02 17.18
C ASP A 299 -2.85 -0.83 16.84
N CYS A 300 -3.17 -0.03 15.82
CA CYS A 300 -4.54 0.32 15.46
C CYS A 300 -5.37 -0.83 14.88
N LEU A 301 -4.74 -1.86 14.33
CA LEU A 301 -5.42 -3.05 13.78
C LEU A 301 -4.60 -4.32 14.02
N VAL A 302 -5.26 -5.47 13.91
CA VAL A 302 -4.60 -6.79 13.89
C VAL A 302 -4.36 -7.17 12.43
N GLU A 303 -3.09 -7.28 12.04
CA GLU A 303 -2.72 -7.66 10.67
C GLU A 303 -2.66 -9.18 10.53
N VAL A 304 -3.32 -9.73 9.51
CA VAL A 304 -3.40 -11.17 9.22
C VAL A 304 -3.04 -11.47 7.78
N THR A 305 -2.78 -12.73 7.46
CA THR A 305 -2.68 -13.18 6.05
C THR A 305 -4.05 -13.62 5.53
N THR A 306 -4.22 -13.68 4.20
CA THR A 306 -5.42 -14.26 3.57
C THR A 306 -5.44 -15.80 3.70
N HIS A 307 -5.36 -16.30 4.93
CA HIS A 307 -5.38 -17.71 5.28
C HIS A 307 -6.23 -17.92 6.52
N SER A 308 -7.06 -18.96 6.54
CA SER A 308 -8.08 -19.13 7.58
C SER A 308 -7.49 -19.26 8.98
N ASP A 309 -6.34 -19.92 9.15
CA ASP A 309 -5.69 -20.02 10.47
C ASP A 309 -5.22 -18.66 10.99
N SER A 310 -4.62 -17.83 10.13
CA SER A 310 -4.18 -16.48 10.51
C SER A 310 -5.37 -15.56 10.80
N ILE A 311 -6.47 -15.72 10.06
CA ILE A 311 -7.72 -14.98 10.33
C ILE A 311 -8.31 -15.41 11.68
N VAL A 312 -8.31 -16.70 12.02
CA VAL A 312 -8.76 -17.19 13.34
C VAL A 312 -7.94 -16.56 14.46
N GLU A 313 -6.60 -16.63 14.36
CA GLU A 313 -5.70 -16.02 15.35
C GLU A 313 -5.97 -14.52 15.52
N GLY A 314 -6.20 -13.80 14.41
CA GLY A 314 -6.51 -12.38 14.45
C GLY A 314 -7.87 -12.07 15.08
N ILE A 315 -8.89 -12.87 14.81
CA ILE A 315 -10.22 -12.73 15.43
C ILE A 315 -10.13 -12.98 16.94
N GLU A 316 -9.45 -14.05 17.35
CA GLU A 316 -9.25 -14.37 18.78
C GLU A 316 -8.45 -13.28 19.49
N GLU A 317 -7.39 -12.77 18.87
CA GLU A 317 -6.62 -11.64 19.41
C GLU A 317 -7.51 -10.42 19.59
N ALA A 318 -8.24 -10.02 18.54
CA ALA A 318 -9.13 -8.86 18.58
C ALA A 318 -10.15 -8.99 19.72
N LEU A 319 -10.91 -10.09 19.76
CA LEU A 319 -11.91 -10.36 20.80
C LEU A 319 -11.33 -10.41 22.22
N SER A 320 -10.03 -10.73 22.37
CA SER A 320 -9.35 -10.75 23.67
C SER A 320 -8.89 -9.37 24.16
N ARG A 321 -8.87 -8.34 23.30
CA ARG A 321 -8.42 -6.99 23.69
C ARG A 321 -9.47 -6.34 24.60
N GLU A 322 -9.08 -6.08 25.85
CA GLU A 322 -9.93 -5.38 26.84
C GLU A 322 -10.28 -3.93 26.44
N VAL A 323 -9.43 -3.32 25.62
CA VAL A 323 -9.57 -1.94 25.16
C VAL A 323 -9.51 -1.94 23.63
N ARG A 324 -10.54 -1.38 22.98
CA ARG A 324 -10.50 -1.12 21.54
C ARG A 324 -9.35 -0.14 21.26
N PRO A 325 -8.46 -0.41 20.28
CA PRO A 325 -7.31 0.46 20.04
C PRO A 325 -7.81 1.88 19.79
N SER A 326 -7.32 2.84 20.59
CA SER A 326 -7.75 4.23 20.45
C SER A 326 -7.22 4.74 19.12
N THR A 327 -8.09 4.90 18.13
CA THR A 327 -7.70 5.59 16.92
C THR A 327 -7.58 7.07 17.30
N SER A 328 -6.35 7.58 17.34
CA SER A 328 -6.14 9.05 17.44
C SER A 328 -6.66 9.79 16.19
N LEU A 329 -7.22 9.05 15.23
CA LEU A 329 -8.18 9.50 14.22
C LEU A 329 -9.49 9.90 14.94
N GLY A 330 -9.48 11.01 15.69
CA GLY A 330 -10.73 11.58 16.19
C GLY A 330 -11.73 11.77 15.05
N ARG A 331 -13.04 11.79 15.35
CA ARG A 331 -14.15 12.06 14.39
C ARG A 331 -13.88 13.30 13.52
N GLY A 332 -13.13 13.14 12.44
CA GLY A 332 -12.62 14.26 11.66
C GLY A 332 -11.93 13.75 10.40
N THR A 333 -12.42 14.19 9.25
CA THR A 333 -11.98 13.77 7.91
C THR A 333 -10.54 14.20 7.60
N MET A 334 -9.68 13.28 7.14
CA MET A 334 -8.49 13.69 6.37
C MET A 334 -8.84 13.77 4.89
N SER A 335 -8.52 14.92 4.31
CA SER A 335 -8.78 15.24 2.91
C SER A 335 -7.48 15.07 2.10
N PRO A 336 -7.45 14.15 1.11
CA PRO A 336 -6.26 13.84 0.30
C PRO A 336 -5.87 15.02 -0.60
N THR A 337 -6.79 15.96 -0.73
CA THR A 337 -6.79 17.15 -1.57
C THR A 337 -5.62 18.09 -1.33
N ILE A 338 -5.04 18.18 -0.12
CA ILE A 338 -3.83 19.00 0.08
C ILE A 338 -2.65 18.37 -0.68
N TYR A 339 -2.49 17.06 -0.50
CA TYR A 339 -1.37 16.34 -1.07
C TYR A 339 -1.53 16.20 -2.58
N LEU A 340 -2.73 15.83 -3.06
CA LEU A 340 -3.06 15.81 -4.49
C LEU A 340 -2.77 17.16 -5.14
N MET A 341 -3.23 18.28 -4.57
CA MET A 341 -2.93 19.62 -5.10
C MET A 341 -1.45 19.96 -5.08
N SER A 342 -0.71 19.52 -4.06
CA SER A 342 0.74 19.72 -4.01
C SER A 342 1.46 18.94 -5.11
N THR A 343 0.96 17.75 -5.46
CA THR A 343 1.46 16.90 -6.55
C THR A 343 1.11 17.53 -7.89
N LEU A 344 -0.15 17.92 -8.10
CA LEU A 344 -0.64 18.57 -9.32
C LEU A 344 0.06 19.92 -9.58
N ARG A 345 0.32 20.70 -8.55
CA ARG A 345 1.07 21.95 -8.70
C ARG A 345 2.52 21.70 -9.09
N ARG A 346 3.16 20.66 -8.54
CA ARG A 346 4.54 20.30 -8.85
C ARG A 346 4.71 19.68 -10.23
N SER A 347 3.70 18.98 -10.74
CA SER A 347 3.76 18.48 -12.11
C SER A 347 3.74 19.60 -13.15
N ILE A 348 3.01 20.68 -12.86
CA ILE A 348 3.02 21.89 -13.69
C ILE A 348 4.34 22.65 -13.51
N ASP A 349 4.84 22.72 -12.27
CA ASP A 349 6.05 23.44 -11.91
C ASP A 349 7.27 22.48 -11.88
N ARG A 350 7.82 22.17 -13.06
CA ARG A 350 8.92 21.18 -13.33
C ARG A 350 10.25 21.38 -12.55
N ARG A 351 10.28 22.02 -11.38
CA ARG A 351 11.50 22.52 -10.70
C ARG A 351 11.62 22.28 -9.19
N SER A 352 10.79 21.47 -8.50
CA SER A 352 10.97 21.27 -7.05
C SER A 352 10.99 19.82 -6.56
N ASP A 353 12.18 19.35 -6.17
CA ASP A 353 12.52 17.97 -5.76
C ASP A 353 12.45 17.71 -4.23
N SER A 354 11.63 18.43 -3.45
CA SER A 354 11.56 18.19 -2.00
C SER A 354 10.12 17.98 -1.51
N ILE A 355 9.85 16.76 -1.02
CA ILE A 355 8.61 16.39 -0.34
C ILE A 355 8.78 16.68 1.16
N THR A 356 7.83 17.40 1.76
CA THR A 356 7.63 17.42 3.22
C THR A 356 6.16 17.10 3.47
N PRO A 357 5.82 15.96 4.09
CA PRO A 357 4.44 15.64 4.43
C PRO A 357 3.95 16.59 5.53
N ILE A 358 2.77 17.17 5.34
CA ILE A 358 2.04 17.90 6.39
C ILE A 358 0.76 17.12 6.66
N PHE A 359 0.80 16.31 7.71
CA PHE A 359 -0.40 15.74 8.31
C PHE A 359 -1.08 16.84 9.14
N MET A 360 -2.37 17.08 8.93
CA MET A 360 -3.14 17.99 9.78
C MET A 360 -4.35 17.23 10.32
N ILE A 361 -4.14 16.55 11.45
CA ILE A 361 -5.22 16.02 12.28
C ILE A 361 -5.73 17.19 13.12
N ARG A 362 -6.99 17.58 12.95
CA ARG A 362 -7.64 18.57 13.81
C ARG A 362 -8.18 17.85 15.05
N SER A 363 -7.33 17.65 16.06
CA SER A 363 -7.77 17.25 17.40
C SER A 363 -8.17 18.49 18.21
N GLY A 364 -9.40 18.45 18.75
CA GLY A 364 -9.88 19.43 19.70
C GLY A 364 -9.11 19.37 21.02
N ARG A 365 -8.43 20.49 21.34
CA ARG A 365 -7.84 20.87 22.63
C ARG A 365 -6.62 20.06 23.11
N ASN A 366 -5.46 20.65 22.78
CA ASN A 366 -4.12 20.50 23.36
C ASN A 366 -3.41 19.15 23.16
N VAL A 367 -2.30 19.14 22.41
CA VAL A 367 -0.92 18.87 22.90
C VAL A 367 0.13 19.08 21.79
N LEU A 368 1.32 19.48 22.25
CA LEU A 368 2.59 19.84 21.61
C LEU A 368 2.92 19.32 20.20
N LEU A 369 3.28 20.28 19.33
CA LEU A 369 4.05 20.06 18.10
C LEU A 369 5.52 19.79 18.45
N SER A 370 6.02 18.59 18.11
CA SER A 370 7.45 18.34 17.93
C SER A 370 7.77 18.46 16.44
N ALA A 371 8.14 19.67 16.00
CA ALA A 371 8.74 19.88 14.69
C ALA A 371 10.19 19.40 14.71
N GLY A 372 10.43 18.16 14.30
CA GLY A 372 11.77 17.67 14.02
C GLY A 372 12.36 18.42 12.82
N ARG A 373 13.11 19.49 13.07
CA ARG A 373 13.93 20.15 12.05
C ARG A 373 15.03 19.18 11.61
N PHE A 374 14.88 18.56 10.44
CA PHE A 374 16.06 18.14 9.68
C PHE A 374 16.64 19.39 9.01
N ALA A 375 17.68 19.94 9.64
CA ALA A 375 18.50 20.96 9.00
C ALA A 375 19.30 20.30 7.86
N PRO A 376 19.35 20.88 6.65
CA PRO A 376 20.33 20.46 5.66
C PRO A 376 21.71 20.88 6.19
N THR A 377 22.59 19.93 6.44
CA THR A 377 23.99 20.24 6.72
C THR A 377 24.66 20.70 5.43
N ASN A 378 24.55 22.00 5.15
CA ASN A 378 25.52 22.71 4.33
C ASN A 378 26.82 22.79 5.11
N ASN A 379 27.78 21.92 4.79
CA ASN A 379 29.18 22.15 5.15
C ASN A 379 29.94 22.60 3.91
N SER A 380 29.75 23.86 3.55
CA SER A 380 30.76 24.66 2.89
C SER A 380 31.62 25.33 3.97
N ASN A 381 32.94 25.23 3.81
CA ASN A 381 34.03 25.81 4.61
C ASN A 381 34.61 24.95 5.74
N LEU A 382 35.59 24.13 5.38
CA LEU A 382 36.87 24.07 6.11
C LEU A 382 38.00 24.10 5.08
N GLY A 383 38.52 25.30 4.82
CA GLY A 383 39.83 25.47 4.22
C GLY A 383 40.89 25.43 5.32
N CYS A 384 41.87 24.54 5.18
CA CYS A 384 43.23 24.67 5.71
C CYS A 384 44.13 23.79 4.83
N GLY A 385 45.03 24.43 4.09
CA GLY A 385 45.97 23.75 3.19
C GLY A 385 47.17 23.15 3.92
N PHE A 386 47.86 22.23 3.23
CA PHE A 386 49.33 22.17 3.08
C PHE A 386 49.71 20.90 2.29
N GLY A 387 50.62 21.04 1.32
CA GLY A 387 51.55 19.96 0.93
C GLY A 387 51.40 19.40 -0.50
N MET A 388 52.20 19.95 -1.43
CA MET A 388 52.62 19.27 -2.66
C MET A 388 53.25 17.91 -2.36
N GLY A 389 53.00 16.93 -3.24
CA GLY A 389 53.74 15.68 -3.30
C GLY A 389 53.26 14.80 -4.45
N ASP A 390 53.93 14.92 -5.60
CA ASP A 390 53.80 14.02 -6.74
C ASP A 390 54.00 12.54 -6.35
N ARG A 391 53.13 11.64 -6.84
CA ARG A 391 53.43 10.25 -7.23
C ARG A 391 52.23 9.58 -7.93
N GLU A 392 52.42 9.36 -9.23
CA GLU A 392 51.92 8.37 -10.20
C GLU A 392 50.54 7.64 -10.10
N PRO A 393 49.94 7.27 -11.26
CA PRO A 393 48.54 6.87 -11.39
C PRO A 393 48.33 5.35 -11.33
N GLY A 394 47.34 4.87 -10.57
CA GLY A 394 47.07 3.43 -10.50
C GLY A 394 45.67 3.07 -10.00
N SER A 395 44.96 2.29 -10.83
CA SER A 395 43.69 1.59 -10.59
C SER A 395 42.38 2.40 -10.60
N ARG A 396 41.76 2.45 -11.78
CA ARG A 396 40.30 2.51 -11.91
C ARG A 396 39.72 1.16 -11.46
N PHE A 397 38.82 1.14 -10.48
CA PHE A 397 37.93 0.00 -10.24
C PHE A 397 36.47 0.47 -10.39
N GLY A 398 36.00 0.40 -11.63
CA GLY A 398 34.60 0.45 -12.00
C GLY A 398 34.44 -0.51 -13.17
N HIS A 399 34.33 -1.80 -12.88
CA HIS A 399 34.06 -2.83 -13.90
C HIS A 399 32.62 -3.35 -13.70
N PRO A 400 31.71 -3.14 -14.66
CA PRO A 400 30.30 -3.58 -14.59
C PRO A 400 30.13 -5.09 -14.33
N ALA A 401 31.16 -5.87 -14.62
CA ALA A 401 31.20 -7.31 -14.39
C ALA A 401 31.11 -7.69 -12.89
N CYS A 402 31.64 -6.87 -11.97
CA CYS A 402 31.60 -7.18 -10.54
C CYS A 402 30.21 -6.96 -9.92
N ALA A 403 29.47 -5.96 -10.38
CA ALA A 403 28.10 -5.70 -9.93
C ALA A 403 27.13 -6.78 -10.45
N ASN A 404 27.26 -7.19 -11.71
CA ASN A 404 26.43 -8.25 -12.30
C ASN A 404 26.71 -9.62 -11.65
N LEU A 405 27.96 -9.90 -11.28
CA LEU A 405 28.32 -11.12 -10.55
C LEU A 405 27.71 -11.14 -9.13
N LEU A 406 27.64 -9.98 -8.48
CA LEU A 406 27.03 -9.83 -7.15
C LEU A 406 25.51 -10.07 -7.20
N ILE A 407 24.84 -9.52 -8.20
CA ILE A 407 23.38 -9.68 -8.42
C ILE A 407 23.05 -11.15 -8.72
N LEU A 408 23.86 -11.81 -9.56
CA LEU A 408 23.71 -13.24 -9.85
C LEU A 408 23.92 -14.12 -8.61
N LEU A 409 24.88 -13.76 -7.76
CA LEU A 409 25.15 -14.49 -6.50
C LEU A 409 24.02 -14.32 -5.48
N VAL A 410 23.47 -13.10 -5.33
CA VAL A 410 22.32 -12.84 -4.45
C VAL A 410 21.07 -13.57 -4.96
N GLY A 411 20.83 -13.57 -6.27
CA GLY A 411 19.74 -14.32 -6.88
C GLY A 411 19.87 -15.84 -6.68
N LEU A 412 21.08 -16.39 -6.80
CA LEU A 412 21.34 -17.81 -6.59
C LEU A 412 21.14 -18.22 -5.12
N VAL A 413 21.56 -17.39 -4.16
CA VAL A 413 21.37 -17.64 -2.72
C VAL A 413 19.88 -17.61 -2.36
N ARG A 414 19.11 -16.63 -2.88
CA ARG A 414 17.65 -16.58 -2.71
C ARG A 414 16.96 -17.82 -3.29
N ALA A 415 17.34 -18.25 -4.49
CA ALA A 415 16.78 -19.44 -5.12
C ALA A 415 17.04 -20.73 -4.31
N VAL A 416 18.21 -20.84 -3.66
CA VAL A 416 18.55 -21.99 -2.81
C VAL A 416 17.82 -21.94 -1.47
N ALA A 417 17.70 -20.76 -0.85
CA ALA A 417 16.98 -20.56 0.41
C ALA A 417 15.47 -20.86 0.29
N LEU A 418 14.86 -20.55 -0.86
CA LEU A 418 13.45 -20.83 -1.15
C LEU A 418 13.15 -22.32 -1.42
N SER A 419 14.16 -23.15 -1.76
CA SER A 419 13.91 -24.48 -2.34
C SER A 419 13.46 -25.58 -1.36
N ARG A 420 13.48 -25.38 -0.03
CA ARG A 420 13.11 -26.37 1.03
C ARG A 420 13.59 -27.81 0.80
N ALA A 421 14.64 -28.03 0.00
CA ALA A 421 15.11 -29.35 -0.38
C ALA A 421 16.13 -29.89 0.62
N VAL A 422 15.93 -31.14 1.05
CA VAL A 422 16.91 -31.91 1.84
C VAL A 422 18.16 -32.10 0.97
N GLY A 423 19.16 -31.23 1.20
CA GLY A 423 20.36 -31.09 0.36
C GLY A 423 20.95 -29.68 0.33
N ALA A 424 20.24 -28.67 0.85
CA ALA A 424 20.65 -27.26 0.87
C ALA A 424 22.08 -27.01 1.41
N VAL A 425 22.52 -27.78 2.41
CA VAL A 425 23.86 -27.64 3.00
C VAL A 425 24.98 -27.95 1.99
N GLY A 426 24.78 -28.89 1.07
CA GLY A 426 25.75 -29.25 0.03
C GLY A 426 25.88 -28.18 -1.05
N ILE A 427 24.76 -27.58 -1.45
CA ILE A 427 24.70 -26.50 -2.44
C ILE A 427 25.28 -25.21 -1.87
N ILE A 428 24.95 -24.87 -0.61
CA ILE A 428 25.52 -23.71 0.08
C ILE A 428 27.03 -23.87 0.25
N ARG A 429 27.55 -25.06 0.59
CA ARG A 429 29.01 -25.31 0.64
C ARG A 429 29.70 -25.13 -0.71
N ALA A 430 29.06 -25.55 -1.81
CA ALA A 430 29.59 -25.36 -3.15
C ALA A 430 29.62 -23.87 -3.55
N VAL A 431 28.54 -23.13 -3.24
CA VAL A 431 28.46 -21.68 -3.48
C VAL A 431 29.50 -20.92 -2.64
N VAL A 432 29.63 -21.23 -1.35
CA VAL A 432 30.64 -20.62 -0.48
C VAL A 432 32.06 -20.94 -0.94
N GLY A 433 32.32 -22.17 -1.40
CA GLY A 433 33.62 -22.56 -1.97
C GLY A 433 34.01 -21.78 -3.24
N VAL A 434 33.02 -21.35 -4.04
CA VAL A 434 33.22 -20.50 -5.23
C VAL A 434 33.34 -19.02 -4.84
N VAL A 435 32.63 -18.58 -3.81
CA VAL A 435 32.60 -17.17 -3.37
C VAL A 435 33.84 -16.79 -2.56
N ASN A 436 34.40 -17.69 -1.74
CA ASN A 436 35.52 -17.38 -0.85
C ASN A 436 36.78 -16.84 -1.58
N PRO A 437 37.22 -17.42 -2.72
CA PRO A 437 38.33 -16.88 -3.50
C PRO A 437 38.03 -15.50 -4.10
N LEU A 438 36.77 -15.24 -4.46
CA LEU A 438 36.31 -13.97 -5.04
C LEU A 438 36.23 -12.86 -3.97
N VAL A 439 35.81 -13.21 -2.75
CA VAL A 439 35.78 -12.28 -1.60
C VAL A 439 37.20 -11.92 -1.16
N GLY A 440 38.16 -12.86 -1.26
CA GLY A 440 39.58 -12.62 -1.03
C GLY A 440 40.20 -11.53 -1.92
N ALA A 441 39.61 -11.27 -3.10
CA ALA A 441 40.06 -10.24 -4.04
C ALA A 441 39.39 -8.87 -3.83
N LEU A 442 38.38 -8.76 -2.96
CA LEU A 442 37.65 -7.52 -2.69
C LEU A 442 38.29 -6.72 -1.56
N GLY A 443 38.24 -5.39 -1.66
CA GLY A 443 38.66 -4.47 -0.60
C GLY A 443 37.75 -4.53 0.63
N VAL A 444 38.27 -4.13 1.79
CA VAL A 444 37.63 -4.31 3.12
C VAL A 444 36.18 -3.80 3.16
N GLY A 445 35.89 -2.63 2.57
CA GLY A 445 34.53 -2.05 2.55
C GLY A 445 33.49 -2.86 1.76
N SER A 446 33.89 -3.48 0.65
CA SER A 446 32.99 -4.31 -0.17
C SER A 446 32.67 -5.65 0.49
N ARG A 447 33.55 -6.14 1.38
CA ARG A 447 33.31 -7.36 2.17
C ARG A 447 32.22 -7.15 3.21
N PHE A 448 32.24 -6.01 3.92
CA PHE A 448 31.22 -5.69 4.92
C PHE A 448 29.81 -5.58 4.33
N LEU A 449 29.66 -4.97 3.15
CA LEU A 449 28.37 -4.83 2.49
C LEU A 449 27.79 -6.19 2.07
N LEU A 450 28.62 -7.07 1.51
CA LEU A 450 28.19 -8.42 1.12
C LEU A 450 27.78 -9.27 2.32
N ILE A 451 28.52 -9.17 3.43
CA ILE A 451 28.21 -9.88 4.68
C ILE A 451 26.89 -9.36 5.27
N HIS A 452 26.65 -8.06 5.24
CA HIS A 452 25.40 -7.47 5.74
C HIS A 452 24.18 -7.92 4.93
N ILE A 453 24.32 -8.03 3.61
CA ILE A 453 23.27 -8.54 2.71
C ILE A 453 23.01 -10.02 2.97
N LEU A 454 24.06 -10.84 3.10
CA LEU A 454 23.93 -12.29 3.36
C LEU A 454 23.33 -12.59 4.74
N TRP A 455 23.63 -11.77 5.75
CA TRP A 455 23.10 -11.95 7.11
C TRP A 455 21.63 -11.53 7.23
N ARG A 456 21.17 -10.58 6.41
CA ARG A 456 19.76 -10.12 6.40
C ARG A 456 18.81 -11.08 5.67
N GLU A 457 19.33 -11.89 4.76
CA GLU A 457 18.54 -12.71 3.83
C GLU A 457 18.56 -14.23 4.17
N VAL A 458 19.42 -14.67 5.08
CA VAL A 458 19.49 -16.08 5.54
C VAL A 458 18.97 -16.17 6.98
N ASP A 459 17.95 -17.00 7.17
CA ASP A 459 17.27 -17.29 8.44
C ASP A 459 18.22 -17.30 9.66
N PRO A 460 17.95 -16.50 10.73
CA PRO A 460 18.86 -16.32 11.87
C PRO A 460 19.21 -17.61 12.65
N LEU A 461 18.55 -18.74 12.37
CA LEU A 461 18.90 -20.05 12.96
C LEU A 461 20.13 -20.72 12.31
N ALA A 462 20.61 -20.26 11.14
CA ALA A 462 21.82 -20.79 10.49
C ALA A 462 23.07 -19.96 10.88
N ALA A 463 23.73 -20.32 11.99
CA ALA A 463 24.87 -19.57 12.50
C ALA A 463 26.10 -19.61 11.57
N LEU A 464 26.31 -18.54 10.80
CA LEU A 464 27.59 -18.21 10.14
C LEU A 464 28.50 -17.46 11.12
N ARG A 465 29.74 -17.93 11.31
CA ARG A 465 30.78 -17.21 12.09
C ARG A 465 31.96 -16.85 11.20
N LEU A 466 32.60 -15.72 11.52
CA LEU A 466 33.85 -15.27 10.90
C LEU A 466 35.03 -15.72 11.76
N ASP A 467 36.11 -16.18 11.13
CA ASP A 467 37.41 -16.31 11.79
C ASP A 467 38.13 -14.95 11.90
N ASP A 468 39.26 -14.92 12.62
CA ASP A 468 40.07 -13.70 12.83
C ASP A 468 40.63 -13.10 11.51
N ASN A 469 40.46 -13.79 10.38
CA ASN A 469 40.84 -13.35 9.05
C ASN A 469 39.63 -12.98 8.16
N CYS A 470 38.43 -12.88 8.75
CA CYS A 470 37.16 -12.60 8.08
C CYS A 470 36.73 -13.64 7.02
N ASN A 471 37.08 -14.92 7.20
CA ASN A 471 36.55 -15.99 6.37
C ASN A 471 35.23 -16.54 6.94
N LEU A 472 34.29 -16.86 6.06
CA LEU A 472 32.99 -17.45 6.42
C LEU A 472 33.13 -18.94 6.75
N GLY A 473 32.78 -19.33 7.98
CA GLY A 473 32.76 -20.72 8.46
C GLY A 473 31.40 -21.14 9.04
N PHE A 474 31.10 -22.45 8.94
CA PHE A 474 29.91 -23.09 9.53
C PHE A 474 30.34 -23.97 10.70
N THR A 475 29.83 -23.74 11.91
CA THR A 475 30.06 -24.61 13.07
C THR A 475 28.75 -25.15 13.63
N GLY A 476 28.55 -26.46 13.55
CA GLY A 476 27.43 -27.16 14.19
C GLY A 476 27.77 -27.55 15.62
N HIS A 477 27.62 -26.62 16.57
CA HIS A 477 27.30 -26.90 17.98
C HIS A 477 26.97 -25.59 18.69
N VAL A 478 25.85 -25.59 19.43
CA VAL A 478 25.35 -24.46 20.23
C VAL A 478 26.15 -24.40 21.52
N ASP A 479 26.84 -23.29 21.75
CA ASP A 479 27.40 -22.94 23.06
C ASP A 479 27.21 -21.42 23.29
N ASP A 480 26.64 -21.09 24.46
CA ASP A 480 26.04 -19.81 24.85
C ASP A 480 27.04 -18.66 25.03
N ARG A 481 27.57 -18.10 23.94
CA ARG A 481 28.25 -16.78 23.96
C ARG A 481 27.86 -15.97 22.73
N VAL A 482 26.94 -15.02 22.92
CA VAL A 482 26.55 -14.01 21.94
C VAL A 482 27.49 -12.81 22.08
N ALA A 483 28.15 -12.41 20.99
CA ALA A 483 28.79 -11.11 20.90
C ALA A 483 27.71 -10.07 20.53
N VAL A 484 27.40 -9.16 21.45
CA VAL A 484 26.47 -8.04 21.20
C VAL A 484 27.24 -6.92 20.51
N PHE A 485 26.86 -6.58 19.28
CA PHE A 485 27.35 -5.38 18.59
C PHE A 485 26.32 -4.27 18.73
N ASP A 486 26.68 -3.21 19.45
CA ASP A 486 25.87 -1.99 19.59
C ASP A 486 26.06 -1.10 18.36
N ALA A 487 25.00 -0.93 17.56
CA ALA A 487 24.99 -0.14 16.33
C ALA A 487 24.97 1.39 16.58
N GLY A 488 24.90 1.85 17.83
CA GLY A 488 24.70 3.26 18.18
C GLY A 488 25.92 4.20 18.07
N ARG A 489 27.10 3.74 17.63
CA ARG A 489 28.33 4.57 17.58
C ARG A 489 29.01 4.70 16.21
N ILE A 490 28.38 4.23 15.13
CA ILE A 490 28.92 4.32 13.77
C ILE A 490 28.55 5.66 13.12
N LEU A 491 28.67 6.78 13.85
CA LEU A 491 28.52 8.12 13.29
C LEU A 491 29.43 9.09 14.03
N ASP A 492 30.72 8.78 14.10
CA ASP A 492 31.75 9.80 14.28
C ASP A 492 33.07 9.27 13.75
N GLY A 493 33.54 9.88 12.65
CA GLY A 493 34.71 9.46 11.88
C GLY A 493 36.03 9.59 12.64
N ARG A 494 36.31 8.67 13.57
CA ARG A 494 37.64 8.50 14.18
C ARG A 494 38.12 7.06 13.99
N SER A 495 39.34 6.95 13.48
CA SER A 495 40.11 5.72 13.31
C SER A 495 40.12 4.85 14.58
N PHE A 496 39.75 3.57 14.45
CA PHE A 496 39.94 2.57 15.51
C PHE A 496 41.38 2.03 15.49
N GLY A 497 42.13 2.33 16.55
CA GLY A 497 43.25 1.52 17.00
C GLY A 497 42.71 0.39 17.89
N CYS A 498 43.20 -0.83 17.68
CA CYS A 498 42.79 -2.01 18.42
C CYS A 498 43.28 -1.92 19.87
N GLY A 499 42.35 -1.98 20.83
CA GLY A 499 42.64 -2.03 22.27
C GLY A 499 41.62 -2.93 22.96
N LEU A 500 42.06 -4.12 23.35
CA LEU A 500 41.30 -5.08 24.16
C LEU A 500 41.09 -4.52 25.57
N THR A 501 39.83 -4.38 26.01
CA THR A 501 39.51 -4.28 27.43
C THR A 501 38.52 -5.37 27.82
N HIS A 502 39.03 -6.34 28.59
CA HIS A 502 38.26 -7.32 29.32
C HIS A 502 37.48 -6.65 30.45
N THR A 503 36.17 -6.91 30.54
CA THR A 503 35.48 -6.90 31.84
C THR A 503 34.37 -7.94 31.84
N SER A 504 34.38 -8.76 32.88
CA SER A 504 33.55 -9.94 33.12
C SER A 504 32.26 -9.60 33.86
N LEU A 505 31.21 -10.33 33.45
CA LEU A 505 29.84 -10.49 34.00
C LEU A 505 28.84 -9.38 33.69
#